data_AF-A0A3D4CVC4-F1
#
_entry.id   AF-A0A3D4CVC4-F1
#
_cell.length_a   1.000
_cell.length_b   1.000
_cell.length_c   1.000
_cell.angle_alpha   90.00
_cell.angle_beta   90.00
_cell.angle_gamma   90.00
#
_symmetry.space_group_name_H-M   'P 1'
#
loop_
_entity.id
_entity.type
_entity.pdbx_description
1 polymer ?
#
loop_
_entity_poly.entity_id
_entity_poly.type
_entity_poly.pdbx_seq_one_letter_code
_entity_poly.pdbx_strand_id
1 'polypeptide(L)'
;SWKIQEELGEKTSQIITVIIVLVLFGILVGPINLFVFAGAGKRHKLFISTPLISLGASVVLLALILLQDGFGGSGRRIVLREIGPDNTTYISQEQVARTGILLTTGFTTEEPCYLSPVALGESRWARVTDKNSGGFGRYNLDLTADGLKATGDWFKSSSEHGHIFETIRPSRERISLAGASENPAINSTFGFPLGKVFYRDTGGQLWTTSDVEQGRNTSMTAVDENEFTSWFNEHQMRFGPRNRARLELSRDKRGYFYGFADDSEGIASLSSLKWKKAPTFITGQISARGRSNP
;
A
#
# COMPACT_ATOMS: atom_id res chain seq x y z
N SER A 1 -5.53 -10.30 -10.69
CA SER A 1 -5.23 -10.33 -9.25
C SER A 1 -4.19 -9.26 -8.94
N TRP A 2 -4.31 -8.59 -7.78
CA TRP A 2 -3.38 -7.57 -7.32
C TRP A 2 -2.32 -8.23 -6.43
N LYS A 3 -1.05 -8.30 -6.87
CA LYS A 3 0.00 -9.01 -6.13
C LYS A 3 0.23 -8.44 -4.73
N ILE A 4 0.11 -7.13 -4.57
CA ILE A 4 0.19 -6.45 -3.26
C ILE A 4 -0.90 -6.89 -2.28
N GLN A 5 -2.06 -7.38 -2.76
CA GLN A 5 -3.10 -7.96 -1.91
C GLN A 5 -2.68 -9.35 -1.42
N GLU A 6 -2.10 -10.18 -2.29
CA GLU A 6 -1.58 -11.51 -1.91
C GLU A 6 -0.49 -11.40 -0.84
N GLU A 7 0.37 -10.38 -0.92
CA GLU A 7 1.40 -10.08 0.09
C GLU A 7 0.87 -9.62 1.46
N LEU A 8 -0.40 -9.26 1.56
CA LEU A 8 -1.08 -8.98 2.83
C LEU A 8 -1.42 -10.27 3.59
N GLY A 9 -1.44 -11.41 2.89
CA GLY A 9 -1.77 -12.74 3.41
C GLY A 9 -3.23 -12.88 3.82
N GLU A 10 -3.61 -14.04 4.35
CA GLU A 10 -4.96 -14.27 4.87
C GLU A 10 -5.12 -13.70 6.29
N LYS A 11 -6.26 -13.07 6.59
CA LYS A 11 -6.60 -12.72 7.97
C LYS A 11 -7.19 -13.97 8.61
N THR A 12 -6.47 -14.67 9.48
CA THR A 12 -7.09 -15.79 10.21
C THR A 12 -8.06 -15.23 11.24
N SER A 13 -9.34 -15.59 11.14
CA SER A 13 -10.29 -15.30 12.21
C SER A 13 -10.10 -16.30 13.31
N GLN A 14 -9.74 -15.85 14.51
CA GLN A 14 -9.77 -16.70 15.69
C GLN A 14 -11.21 -16.89 16.21
N ILE A 15 -12.12 -17.32 15.34
CA ILE A 15 -13.53 -17.66 15.68
C ILE A 15 -13.55 -18.63 16.88
N ILE A 16 -12.59 -19.56 16.92
CA ILE A 16 -12.41 -20.52 18.01
C ILE A 16 -12.23 -19.81 19.35
N THR A 17 -11.39 -18.77 19.44
CA THR A 17 -11.18 -18.02 20.69
C THR A 17 -12.47 -17.35 21.17
N VAL A 18 -13.25 -16.77 20.24
CA VAL A 18 -14.55 -16.17 20.58
C VAL A 18 -15.52 -17.22 21.08
N ILE A 19 -15.59 -18.39 20.40
CA ILE A 19 -16.45 -19.50 20.81
C ILE A 19 -16.08 -19.98 22.22
N ILE A 20 -14.78 -20.15 22.52
CA ILE A 20 -14.31 -20.57 23.84
C ILE A 20 -14.78 -19.58 24.92
N VAL A 21 -14.67 -18.28 24.67
CA VAL A 21 -15.12 -17.25 25.62
C VAL A 21 -16.62 -17.31 25.84
N LEU A 22 -17.41 -17.48 24.77
CA LEU A 22 -18.88 -17.62 24.87
C LEU A 22 -19.30 -18.88 25.64
N VAL A 23 -18.60 -20.00 25.44
CA VAL A 23 -18.84 -21.24 26.18
C VAL A 23 -18.52 -21.06 27.67
N LEU A 24 -17.35 -20.49 27.98
CA LEU A 24 -16.95 -20.20 29.36
C LEU A 24 -17.96 -19.25 30.03
N PHE A 25 -18.41 -18.22 29.32
CA PHE A 25 -19.44 -17.30 29.80
C PHE A 25 -20.77 -18.03 30.09
N GLY A 26 -21.22 -18.89 29.19
CA GLY A 26 -22.44 -19.69 29.38
C GLY A 26 -22.36 -20.59 30.61
N ILE A 27 -21.21 -21.23 30.85
CA ILE A 27 -20.95 -22.03 32.05
C ILE A 27 -20.96 -21.16 33.32
N LEU A 28 -20.39 -19.96 33.24
CA LEU A 28 -20.26 -19.07 34.38
C LEU A 28 -21.62 -18.47 34.79
N VAL A 29 -22.44 -18.07 33.83
CA VAL A 29 -23.79 -17.49 34.06
C VAL A 29 -24.83 -18.56 34.39
N GLY A 30 -24.74 -19.75 33.79
CA GLY A 30 -25.70 -20.83 34.03
C GLY A 30 -25.34 -21.60 35.30
N PRO A 31 -24.59 -22.71 35.19
CA PRO A 31 -24.35 -23.61 36.31
C PRO A 31 -23.62 -22.93 37.47
N ILE A 32 -22.53 -22.18 37.23
CA ILE A 32 -21.75 -21.64 38.34
C ILE A 32 -22.53 -20.57 39.11
N ASN A 33 -23.17 -19.62 38.42
CA ASN A 33 -23.96 -18.58 39.09
C ASN A 33 -25.15 -19.17 39.84
N LEU A 34 -25.90 -20.11 39.24
CA LEU A 34 -27.09 -20.68 39.86
C LEU A 34 -26.78 -21.62 41.03
N PHE A 35 -25.74 -22.45 40.93
CA PHE A 35 -25.44 -23.46 41.95
C PHE A 35 -24.45 -22.97 43.01
N VAL A 36 -23.56 -22.04 42.68
CA VAL A 36 -22.51 -21.54 43.60
C VAL A 36 -22.86 -20.17 44.17
N PHE A 37 -23.15 -19.18 43.34
CA PHE A 37 -23.35 -17.79 43.79
C PHE A 37 -24.78 -17.47 44.26
N ALA A 38 -25.79 -18.09 43.64
CA ALA A 38 -27.21 -17.83 43.85
C ALA A 38 -28.01 -19.11 44.16
N GLY A 39 -27.39 -20.04 44.91
CA GLY A 39 -28.02 -21.29 45.36
C GLY A 39 -29.29 -21.10 46.20
N ALA A 40 -29.94 -22.22 46.55
CA ALA A 40 -31.23 -22.23 47.26
C ALA A 40 -31.20 -21.32 48.53
N GLY A 41 -32.14 -20.37 48.60
CA GLY A 41 -32.24 -19.38 49.68
C GLY A 41 -31.52 -18.03 49.43
N LYS A 42 -30.65 -17.92 48.42
CA LYS A 42 -29.89 -16.68 48.10
C LYS A 42 -30.20 -16.12 46.71
N ARG A 43 -31.35 -16.46 46.14
CA ARG A 43 -31.76 -16.10 44.76
C ARG A 43 -31.78 -14.59 44.49
N HIS A 44 -31.95 -13.76 45.52
CA HIS A 44 -31.84 -12.30 45.39
C HIS A 44 -30.44 -11.84 44.92
N LYS A 45 -29.38 -12.62 45.19
CA LYS A 45 -28.02 -12.34 44.70
C LYS A 45 -27.90 -12.43 43.18
N LEU A 46 -28.81 -13.17 42.52
CA LEU A 46 -28.84 -13.30 41.07
C LEU A 46 -29.01 -11.93 40.37
N PHE A 47 -29.73 -11.01 41.01
CA PHE A 47 -29.94 -9.65 40.51
C PHE A 47 -28.67 -8.79 40.53
N ILE A 48 -27.64 -9.18 41.28
CA ILE A 48 -26.35 -8.48 41.35
C ILE A 48 -25.28 -9.26 40.59
N SER A 49 -25.21 -10.58 40.76
CA SER A 49 -24.18 -11.42 40.15
C SER A 49 -24.33 -11.50 38.63
N THR A 50 -25.56 -11.54 38.09
CA THR A 50 -25.77 -11.65 36.65
C THR A 50 -25.31 -10.38 35.92
N PRO A 51 -25.71 -9.16 36.33
CA PRO A 51 -25.14 -7.94 35.76
C PRO A 51 -23.61 -7.88 35.90
N LEU A 52 -23.05 -8.23 37.06
CA LEU A 52 -21.61 -8.15 37.30
C LEU A 52 -20.80 -9.11 36.40
N ILE A 53 -21.28 -10.35 36.25
CA ILE A 53 -20.68 -11.35 35.36
C ILE A 53 -20.78 -10.89 33.90
N SER A 54 -21.94 -10.36 33.49
CA SER A 54 -22.13 -9.86 32.12
C SER A 54 -21.23 -8.66 31.79
N LEU A 55 -21.01 -7.76 32.77
CA LEU A 55 -20.10 -6.64 32.64
C LEU A 55 -18.65 -7.13 32.53
N GLY A 56 -18.23 -8.06 33.41
CA GLY A 56 -16.89 -8.66 33.36
C GLY A 56 -16.62 -9.37 32.04
N ALA A 57 -17.56 -10.16 31.55
CA ALA A 57 -17.46 -10.83 30.26
C ALA A 57 -17.37 -9.85 29.09
N SER A 58 -18.13 -8.75 29.14
CA SER A 58 -18.06 -7.68 28.14
C SER A 58 -16.69 -7.01 28.11
N VAL A 59 -16.11 -6.75 29.29
CA VAL A 59 -14.75 -6.19 29.41
C VAL A 59 -13.71 -7.17 28.87
N VAL A 60 -13.81 -8.45 29.21
CA VAL A 60 -12.89 -9.49 28.69
C VAL A 60 -13.01 -9.60 27.17
N LEU A 61 -14.23 -9.62 26.63
CA LEU A 61 -14.44 -9.70 25.19
C LEU A 61 -13.88 -8.46 24.49
N LEU A 62 -14.13 -7.27 25.02
CA LEU A 62 -13.56 -6.04 24.49
C LEU A 62 -12.03 -6.07 24.51
N ALA A 63 -11.42 -6.49 25.62
CA ALA A 63 -9.98 -6.63 25.76
C ALA A 63 -9.41 -7.63 24.73
N LEU A 64 -10.09 -8.75 24.49
CA LEU A 64 -9.69 -9.72 23.47
C LEU A 64 -9.78 -9.15 22.05
N ILE A 65 -10.85 -8.43 21.72
CA ILE A 65 -10.98 -7.77 20.41
C ILE A 65 -9.84 -6.76 20.22
N LEU A 66 -9.54 -5.95 21.24
CA LEU A 66 -8.44 -4.98 21.20
C LEU A 66 -7.07 -5.64 21.01
N LEU A 67 -6.82 -6.75 21.70
CA LEU A 67 -5.56 -7.50 21.58
C LEU A 67 -5.43 -8.22 20.22
N GLN A 68 -6.54 -8.66 19.63
CA GLN A 68 -6.55 -9.37 18.34
C GLN A 68 -6.48 -8.43 17.14
N ASP A 69 -7.36 -7.43 17.08
CA ASP A 69 -7.42 -6.50 15.95
C ASP A 69 -6.32 -5.42 16.06
N GLY A 70 -5.88 -5.11 17.28
CA GLY A 70 -4.92 -4.03 17.54
C GLY A 70 -5.48 -2.65 17.21
N PHE A 71 -4.69 -1.62 17.47
CA PHE A 71 -4.99 -0.25 17.05
C PHE A 71 -4.28 0.09 15.74
N GLY A 72 -4.95 0.87 14.89
CA GLY A 72 -4.40 1.32 13.62
C GLY A 72 -4.50 0.26 12.53
N GLY A 73 -3.40 0.00 11.83
CA GLY A 73 -3.35 -1.02 10.79
C GLY A 73 -1.98 -1.14 10.14
N SER A 74 -1.90 -2.01 9.13
CA SER A 74 -0.69 -2.14 8.31
C SER A 74 -1.08 -2.28 6.85
N GLY A 75 -0.16 -1.91 5.97
CA GLY A 75 -0.42 -1.95 4.53
C GLY A 75 0.81 -2.16 3.68
N ARG A 76 0.55 -2.48 2.42
CA ARG A 76 1.51 -2.60 1.34
C ARG A 76 1.21 -1.52 0.31
N ARG A 77 2.26 -0.94 -0.26
CA ARG A 77 2.15 0.01 -1.35
C ARG A 77 3.21 -0.27 -2.40
N ILE A 78 2.91 0.05 -3.65
CA ILE A 78 3.86 0.04 -4.76
C ILE A 78 3.64 1.31 -5.57
N VAL A 79 4.73 1.89 -6.05
CA VAL A 79 4.71 3.20 -6.70
C VAL A 79 5.23 3.08 -8.13
N LEU A 80 4.46 3.58 -9.09
CA LEU A 80 4.92 3.88 -10.43
C LEU A 80 5.26 5.36 -10.48
N ARG A 81 6.52 5.68 -10.75
CA ARG A 81 7.03 7.05 -10.85
C ARG A 81 7.50 7.31 -12.28
N GLU A 82 6.83 8.19 -12.98
CA GLU A 82 7.19 8.60 -14.34
C GLU A 82 7.80 10.01 -14.32
N ILE A 83 9.05 10.13 -14.75
CA ILE A 83 9.75 11.41 -14.86
C ILE A 83 9.38 12.07 -16.18
N GLY A 84 8.74 13.23 -16.06
CA GLY A 84 8.38 14.08 -17.18
C GLY A 84 9.51 15.02 -17.61
N PRO A 85 9.36 15.67 -18.79
CA PRO A 85 10.39 16.53 -19.36
C PRO A 85 10.59 17.85 -18.59
N ASP A 86 9.58 18.37 -17.91
CA ASP A 86 9.55 19.74 -17.38
C ASP A 86 9.83 19.84 -15.88
N ASN A 87 10.73 18.99 -15.35
CA ASN A 87 10.93 18.82 -13.90
C ASN A 87 9.63 18.46 -13.17
N THR A 88 8.81 17.62 -13.81
CA THR A 88 7.55 17.11 -13.26
C THR A 88 7.68 15.61 -13.07
N THR A 89 7.19 15.10 -11.96
CA THR A 89 7.12 13.67 -11.72
C THR A 89 5.67 13.26 -11.51
N TYR A 90 5.19 12.35 -12.36
CA TYR A 90 3.89 11.73 -12.25
C TYR A 90 4.02 10.50 -11.35
N ILE A 91 3.18 10.42 -10.33
CA ILE A 91 3.23 9.34 -9.35
C ILE A 91 1.88 8.66 -9.36
N SER A 92 1.90 7.34 -9.53
CA SER A 92 0.74 6.47 -9.35
C SER A 92 1.07 5.43 -8.29
N GLN A 93 0.46 5.56 -7.13
CA GLN A 93 0.63 4.64 -6.00
C GLN A 93 -0.59 3.73 -5.89
N GLU A 94 -0.35 2.43 -5.93
CA GLU A 94 -1.34 1.41 -5.59
C GLU A 94 -1.07 0.94 -4.16
N GLN A 95 -2.12 0.85 -3.35
CA GLN A 95 -1.97 0.45 -1.96
C GLN A 95 -3.13 -0.43 -1.48
N VAL A 96 -2.79 -1.34 -0.57
CA VAL A 96 -3.76 -2.18 0.15
C VAL A 96 -3.44 -2.11 1.63
N ALA A 97 -4.48 -1.90 2.45
CA ALA A 97 -4.34 -1.83 3.90
C ALA A 97 -5.29 -2.81 4.59
N ARG A 98 -4.80 -3.40 5.68
CA ARG A 98 -5.60 -4.09 6.68
C ARG A 98 -5.63 -3.26 7.95
N THR A 99 -6.83 -3.00 8.42
CA THR A 99 -7.09 -2.14 9.59
C THR A 99 -7.55 -2.99 10.77
N GLY A 100 -7.08 -2.60 11.95
CA GLY A 100 -7.63 -2.97 13.24
C GLY A 100 -8.64 -1.92 13.69
N ILE A 101 -8.61 -1.54 14.96
CA ILE A 101 -9.46 -0.49 15.49
C ILE A 101 -8.86 0.88 15.17
N LEU A 102 -9.62 1.68 14.44
CA LEU A 102 -9.27 3.05 14.08
C LEU A 102 -9.99 4.04 15.00
N LEU A 103 -9.22 4.95 15.61
CA LEU A 103 -9.77 6.09 16.37
C LEU A 103 -10.13 7.27 15.44
N THR A 104 -9.46 7.34 14.28
CA THR A 104 -9.72 8.32 13.23
C THR A 104 -9.69 7.60 11.89
N THR A 105 -10.58 7.99 10.98
CA THR A 105 -10.70 7.39 9.64
C THR A 105 -10.45 8.37 8.51
N GLY A 106 -10.57 9.67 8.79
CA GLY A 106 -10.26 10.73 7.86
C GLY A 106 -8.77 11.05 7.85
N PHE A 107 -8.28 11.51 6.70
CA PHE A 107 -6.89 11.95 6.52
C PHE A 107 -6.84 13.08 5.48
N THR A 108 -5.75 13.82 5.47
CA THR A 108 -5.44 14.82 4.45
C THR A 108 -4.12 14.43 3.80
N THR A 109 -4.08 14.37 2.48
CA THR A 109 -2.81 14.17 1.76
C THR A 109 -1.98 15.45 1.80
N GLU A 110 -0.66 15.33 1.66
CA GLU A 110 0.27 16.47 1.66
C GLU A 110 0.27 17.25 0.34
N GLU A 111 -0.36 16.69 -0.68
CA GLU A 111 -0.43 17.25 -2.03
C GLU A 111 -1.80 16.96 -2.66
N PRO A 112 -2.28 17.82 -3.59
CA PRO A 112 -3.46 17.53 -4.39
C PRO A 112 -3.26 16.23 -5.17
N CYS A 113 -4.14 15.26 -4.97
CA CYS A 113 -4.07 13.98 -5.65
C CYS A 113 -5.45 13.53 -6.14
N TYR A 114 -5.46 12.66 -7.13
CA TYR A 114 -6.58 11.79 -7.42
C TYR A 114 -6.56 10.61 -6.45
N LEU A 115 -7.74 10.25 -5.93
CA LEU A 115 -7.91 9.12 -5.01
C LEU A 115 -9.15 8.33 -5.41
N SER A 116 -9.00 7.02 -5.58
CA SER A 116 -10.10 6.11 -5.87
C SER A 116 -10.00 4.83 -5.07
N PRO A 117 -11.12 4.28 -4.57
CA PRO A 117 -11.14 2.91 -4.09
C PRO A 117 -10.92 1.95 -5.27
N VAL A 118 -10.37 0.78 -4.96
CA VAL A 118 -10.16 -0.31 -5.93
C VAL A 118 -10.73 -1.59 -5.36
N ALA A 119 -11.38 -2.37 -6.21
CA ALA A 119 -11.92 -3.66 -5.85
C ALA A 119 -10.79 -4.64 -5.47
N LEU A 120 -10.96 -5.28 -4.32
CA LEU A 120 -10.11 -6.36 -3.85
C LEU A 120 -10.76 -7.71 -4.20
N GLY A 121 -9.94 -8.76 -4.22
CA GLY A 121 -10.43 -10.13 -4.28
C GLY A 121 -11.41 -10.43 -3.15
N GLU A 122 -12.34 -11.35 -3.41
CA GLU A 122 -13.42 -11.72 -2.48
C GLU A 122 -12.89 -12.13 -1.10
N SER A 123 -13.31 -11.37 -0.09
CA SER A 123 -12.90 -11.53 1.30
C SER A 123 -13.98 -10.93 2.18
N ARG A 124 -14.29 -11.58 3.31
CA ARG A 124 -15.28 -11.05 4.27
C ARG A 124 -14.84 -9.74 4.93
N TRP A 125 -13.56 -9.39 4.82
CA TRP A 125 -13.01 -8.13 5.33
C TRP A 125 -12.89 -7.06 4.24
N ALA A 126 -12.86 -7.46 2.97
CA ALA A 126 -12.80 -6.53 1.84
C ALA A 126 -14.10 -5.74 1.73
N ARG A 127 -13.98 -4.40 1.68
CA ARG A 127 -15.14 -3.52 1.59
C ARG A 127 -15.60 -3.25 0.17
N VAL A 128 -14.67 -3.21 -0.77
CA VAL A 128 -14.96 -3.02 -2.19
C VAL A 128 -14.49 -4.29 -2.89
N THR A 129 -15.41 -5.02 -3.52
CA THR A 129 -15.13 -6.21 -4.32
C THR A 129 -15.92 -6.15 -5.62
N ASP A 130 -15.55 -6.98 -6.58
CA ASP A 130 -16.26 -7.03 -7.86
C ASP A 130 -17.70 -7.52 -7.71
N LYS A 131 -18.01 -8.36 -6.70
CA LYS A 131 -19.36 -8.91 -6.48
C LYS A 131 -20.27 -8.03 -5.64
N ASN A 132 -19.73 -7.07 -4.88
CA ASN A 132 -20.52 -6.24 -3.97
C ASN A 132 -20.90 -4.87 -4.55
N SER A 133 -20.87 -4.72 -5.89
CA SER A 133 -21.21 -3.47 -6.60
C SER A 133 -20.40 -2.27 -6.10
N GLY A 134 -19.11 -2.49 -5.77
CA GLY A 134 -18.25 -1.42 -5.25
C GLY A 134 -18.50 -1.05 -3.78
N GLY A 135 -19.22 -1.89 -3.03
CA GLY A 135 -19.33 -1.81 -1.58
C GLY A 135 -20.30 -0.76 -1.03
N PHE A 136 -20.95 0.02 -1.91
CA PHE A 136 -21.86 1.12 -1.55
C PHE A 136 -21.27 2.10 -0.51
N GLY A 137 -19.95 2.27 -0.52
CA GLY A 137 -19.25 3.15 0.40
C GLY A 137 -19.57 4.63 0.14
N ARG A 138 -19.58 5.43 1.20
CA ARG A 138 -19.69 6.89 1.11
C ARG A 138 -18.30 7.51 1.19
N TYR A 139 -17.85 8.07 0.09
CA TYR A 139 -16.51 8.63 -0.05
C TYR A 139 -16.62 10.14 -0.26
N ASN A 140 -16.11 10.92 0.69
CA ASN A 140 -16.09 12.37 0.60
C ASN A 140 -14.66 12.84 0.38
N LEU A 141 -14.49 13.77 -0.56
CA LEU A 141 -13.23 14.44 -0.86
C LEU A 141 -13.48 15.93 -0.85
N ASP A 142 -12.57 16.66 -0.21
CA ASP A 142 -12.57 18.11 -0.18
C ASP A 142 -11.15 18.60 -0.47
N LEU A 143 -11.01 19.50 -1.44
CA LEU A 143 -9.70 20.04 -1.82
C LEU A 143 -9.40 21.25 -0.95
N THR A 144 -8.39 21.14 -0.09
CA THR A 144 -7.97 22.20 0.82
C THR A 144 -6.63 22.79 0.39
N ALA A 145 -6.19 23.86 1.07
CA ALA A 145 -4.87 24.45 0.84
C ALA A 145 -3.72 23.47 1.14
N ASP A 146 -3.94 22.53 2.06
CA ASP A 146 -2.95 21.56 2.52
C ASP A 146 -2.93 20.27 1.69
N GLY A 147 -3.91 20.06 0.80
CA GLY A 147 -4.02 18.88 -0.06
C GLY A 147 -5.45 18.34 -0.16
N LEU A 148 -5.61 17.02 -0.34
CA LEU A 148 -6.91 16.37 -0.48
C LEU A 148 -7.37 15.81 0.87
N LYS A 149 -8.41 16.42 1.45
CA LYS A 149 -9.06 15.94 2.67
C LYS A 149 -10.06 14.83 2.33
N ALA A 150 -9.76 13.61 2.78
CA ALA A 150 -10.57 12.43 2.56
C ALA A 150 -11.31 12.03 3.85
N THR A 151 -12.64 11.90 3.78
CA THR A 151 -13.48 11.44 4.90
C THR A 151 -14.56 10.45 4.44
N GLY A 152 -15.17 9.75 5.39
CA GLY A 152 -16.13 8.68 5.10
C GLY A 152 -15.45 7.30 5.08
N ASP A 153 -15.74 6.52 4.04
CA ASP A 153 -15.49 5.08 4.02
C ASP A 153 -14.14 4.67 3.42
N TRP A 154 -13.22 5.63 3.25
CA TRP A 154 -11.85 5.37 2.79
C TRP A 154 -11.09 4.39 3.69
N PHE A 155 -11.26 4.51 5.00
CA PHE A 155 -10.78 3.52 5.96
C PHE A 155 -11.86 3.27 7.01
N LYS A 156 -12.12 1.99 7.29
CA LYS A 156 -13.04 1.51 8.34
C LYS A 156 -12.32 0.48 9.19
N SER A 157 -12.61 0.45 10.48
CA SER A 157 -12.04 -0.53 11.41
C SER A 157 -12.29 -1.98 10.96
N SER A 158 -11.36 -2.86 11.33
CA SER A 158 -11.43 -4.32 11.17
C SER A 158 -11.68 -4.78 9.72
N SER A 159 -11.17 -4.03 8.74
CA SER A 159 -11.47 -4.20 7.32
C SER A 159 -10.24 -4.10 6.41
N GLU A 160 -10.39 -4.57 5.17
CA GLU A 160 -9.41 -4.47 4.10
C GLU A 160 -9.87 -3.48 3.03
N HIS A 161 -8.95 -2.62 2.61
CA HIS A 161 -9.21 -1.56 1.65
C HIS A 161 -8.11 -1.49 0.61
N GLY A 162 -8.52 -1.35 -0.66
CA GLY A 162 -7.64 -1.12 -1.80
C GLY A 162 -7.84 0.30 -2.32
N HIS A 163 -6.75 0.98 -2.63
CA HIS A 163 -6.79 2.35 -3.15
C HIS A 163 -5.74 2.57 -4.23
N ILE A 164 -6.05 3.50 -5.12
CA ILE A 164 -5.08 4.12 -6.02
C ILE A 164 -5.01 5.61 -5.74
N PHE A 165 -3.79 6.11 -5.65
CA PHE A 165 -3.46 7.53 -5.49
C PHE A 165 -2.66 7.97 -6.70
N GLU A 166 -3.01 9.11 -7.30
CA GLU A 166 -2.21 9.70 -8.37
C GLU A 166 -1.98 11.18 -8.11
N THR A 167 -0.75 11.62 -8.30
CA THR A 167 -0.37 13.02 -8.12
C THR A 167 0.69 13.41 -9.14
N ILE A 168 0.87 14.72 -9.29
CA ILE A 168 1.93 15.32 -10.08
C ILE A 168 2.66 16.28 -9.16
N ARG A 169 3.97 16.08 -8.99
CA ARG A 169 4.80 16.97 -8.18
C ARG A 169 5.97 17.53 -8.98
N PRO A 170 6.39 18.78 -8.71
CA PRO A 170 7.67 19.28 -9.18
C PRO A 170 8.81 18.42 -8.62
N SER A 171 9.72 17.97 -9.48
CA SER A 171 10.91 17.23 -9.09
C SER A 171 12.04 17.46 -10.09
N ARG A 172 13.25 17.65 -9.56
CA ARG A 172 14.48 17.75 -10.36
C ARG A 172 15.17 16.40 -10.57
N GLU A 173 14.62 15.35 -9.98
CA GLU A 173 15.13 13.99 -10.10
C GLU A 173 15.08 13.52 -11.56
N ARG A 174 16.18 12.94 -12.02
CA ARG A 174 16.38 12.47 -13.38
C ARG A 174 17.54 11.49 -13.45
N ILE A 175 17.57 10.71 -14.52
CA ILE A 175 18.77 10.00 -14.99
C ILE A 175 19.32 10.76 -16.20
N SER A 176 20.63 11.04 -16.19
CA SER A 176 21.32 11.74 -17.27
C SER A 176 22.45 10.89 -17.86
N LEU A 177 22.69 11.02 -19.16
CA LEU A 177 23.86 10.41 -19.81
C LEU A 177 25.14 11.19 -19.48
N ALA A 178 26.13 10.47 -18.95
CA ALA A 178 27.48 10.96 -18.69
C ALA A 178 28.52 10.42 -19.70
N GLY A 179 28.27 9.24 -20.28
CA GLY A 179 29.18 8.55 -21.22
C GLY A 179 28.89 8.80 -22.71
N ALA A 180 29.70 8.21 -23.58
CA ALA A 180 29.48 8.19 -25.04
C ALA A 180 28.45 7.11 -25.42
N SER A 181 27.90 7.17 -26.64
CA SER A 181 26.85 6.23 -27.07
C SER A 181 27.32 4.77 -27.12
N GLU A 182 28.61 4.52 -27.37
CA GLU A 182 29.18 3.17 -27.46
C GLU A 182 29.50 2.56 -26.09
N ASN A 183 29.66 3.40 -25.07
CA ASN A 183 29.91 3.02 -23.68
C ASN A 183 29.15 3.98 -22.76
N PRO A 184 27.81 3.86 -22.71
CA PRO A 184 27.00 4.78 -21.94
C PRO A 184 27.30 4.63 -20.46
N ALA A 185 27.37 5.76 -19.79
CA ALA A 185 27.37 5.85 -18.34
C ALA A 185 26.23 6.77 -17.94
N ILE A 186 25.60 6.48 -16.80
CA ILE A 186 24.48 7.26 -16.29
C ILE A 186 24.80 7.89 -14.95
N ASN A 187 24.13 9.02 -14.68
CA ASN A 187 24.15 9.71 -13.40
C ASN A 187 22.71 9.84 -12.89
N SER A 188 22.48 9.47 -11.62
CA SER A 188 21.19 9.58 -10.95
C SER A 188 21.18 10.78 -10.00
N THR A 189 20.07 11.52 -9.95
CA THR A 189 19.85 12.59 -8.96
C THR A 189 18.80 12.22 -7.92
N PHE A 190 18.22 11.01 -7.98
CA PHE A 190 17.25 10.52 -7.01
C PHE A 190 17.84 10.49 -5.60
N GLY A 191 17.03 10.83 -4.60
CA GLY A 191 17.44 10.82 -3.18
C GLY A 191 17.58 9.42 -2.56
N PHE A 192 17.49 8.36 -3.36
CA PHE A 192 17.54 6.96 -2.95
C PHE A 192 18.24 6.11 -4.03
N PRO A 193 18.87 4.99 -3.67
CA PRO A 193 19.57 4.14 -4.63
C PRO A 193 18.59 3.39 -5.54
N LEU A 194 19.00 3.18 -6.80
CA LEU A 194 18.29 2.32 -7.75
C LEU A 194 19.04 0.99 -7.85
N GLY A 195 18.34 -0.12 -7.59
CA GLY A 195 18.95 -1.44 -7.57
C GLY A 195 19.40 -1.90 -8.95
N LYS A 196 18.53 -1.76 -9.96
CA LYS A 196 18.83 -2.06 -11.37
C LYS A 196 18.18 -1.04 -12.28
N VAL A 197 18.91 -0.62 -13.31
CA VAL A 197 18.46 0.35 -14.31
C VAL A 197 18.75 -0.17 -15.71
N PHE A 198 17.73 -0.18 -16.55
CA PHE A 198 17.82 -0.40 -17.98
C PHE A 198 17.67 0.93 -18.72
N TYR A 199 18.36 1.08 -19.84
CA TYR A 199 18.24 2.19 -20.76
C TYR A 199 18.13 1.65 -22.17
N ARG A 200 17.08 2.05 -22.89
CA ARG A 200 16.92 1.77 -24.32
C ARG A 200 17.35 3.01 -25.09
N ASP A 201 18.43 2.90 -25.85
CA ASP A 201 18.93 4.04 -26.61
C ASP A 201 18.03 4.40 -27.83
N THR A 202 18.43 5.44 -28.57
CA THR A 202 17.71 5.89 -29.75
C THR A 202 17.76 4.90 -30.92
N GLY A 203 18.77 4.01 -30.95
CA GLY A 203 18.88 2.90 -31.90
C GLY A 203 18.05 1.68 -31.51
N GLY A 204 17.62 1.59 -30.25
CA GLY A 204 16.87 0.49 -29.68
C GLY A 204 17.73 -0.52 -28.91
N GLN A 205 19.05 -0.33 -28.87
CA GLN A 205 19.96 -1.17 -28.09
C GLN A 205 19.71 -0.94 -26.59
N LEU A 206 19.66 -2.05 -25.85
CA LEU A 206 19.48 -2.03 -24.42
C LEU A 206 20.82 -2.05 -23.70
N TRP A 207 20.86 -1.27 -22.63
CA TRP A 207 21.97 -1.13 -21.72
C TRP A 207 21.46 -1.36 -20.30
N THR A 208 22.28 -1.93 -19.43
CA THR A 208 21.92 -2.20 -18.03
C THR A 208 23.05 -1.82 -17.09
N THR A 209 22.68 -1.49 -15.85
CA THR A 209 23.61 -1.30 -14.74
C THR A 209 22.87 -1.53 -13.41
N SER A 210 23.62 -1.70 -12.33
CA SER A 210 23.10 -1.96 -10.99
C SER A 210 23.71 -1.01 -9.96
N ASP A 211 23.11 -0.94 -8.77
CA ASP A 211 23.60 -0.16 -7.62
C ASP A 211 23.88 1.30 -7.98
N VAL A 212 22.91 1.96 -8.59
CA VAL A 212 23.01 3.35 -9.01
C VAL A 212 22.74 4.26 -7.82
N GLU A 213 23.81 4.84 -7.29
CA GLU A 213 23.76 5.82 -6.22
C GLU A 213 23.62 7.26 -6.75
N GLN A 214 23.17 8.15 -5.87
CA GLN A 214 23.00 9.57 -6.20
C GLN A 214 24.35 10.21 -6.54
N GLY A 215 24.41 10.96 -7.65
CA GLY A 215 25.55 11.76 -8.07
C GLY A 215 26.75 10.98 -8.62
N ARG A 216 26.76 9.64 -8.50
CA ARG A 216 27.82 8.79 -9.05
C ARG A 216 27.56 8.47 -10.52
N ASN A 217 28.61 8.57 -11.33
CA ASN A 217 28.56 8.04 -12.70
C ASN A 217 28.76 6.54 -12.67
N THR A 218 27.81 5.80 -13.22
CA THR A 218 27.87 4.33 -13.31
C THR A 218 27.86 3.91 -14.78
N SER A 219 28.87 3.15 -15.19
CA SER A 219 28.95 2.58 -16.54
C SER A 219 27.85 1.55 -16.75
N MET A 220 27.37 1.46 -17.98
CA MET A 220 26.39 0.47 -18.40
C MET A 220 27.02 -0.55 -19.34
N THR A 221 26.45 -1.74 -19.36
CA THR A 221 26.83 -2.82 -20.28
C THR A 221 25.68 -3.13 -21.21
N ALA A 222 25.98 -3.48 -22.46
CA ALA A 222 24.97 -3.93 -23.40
C ALA A 222 24.29 -5.21 -22.88
N VAL A 223 23.00 -5.32 -23.13
CA VAL A 223 22.18 -6.45 -22.71
C VAL A 223 21.20 -6.84 -23.81
N ASP A 224 20.78 -8.10 -23.81
CA ASP A 224 19.75 -8.58 -24.72
C ASP A 224 18.32 -8.22 -24.25
N GLU A 225 17.38 -8.38 -25.17
CA GLU A 225 15.96 -8.13 -24.91
C GLU A 225 15.36 -9.13 -23.91
N ASN A 226 15.91 -10.35 -23.78
CA ASN A 226 15.37 -11.39 -22.91
C ASN A 226 15.57 -11.06 -21.44
N GLU A 227 16.75 -10.54 -21.08
CA GLU A 227 17.03 -10.11 -19.71
C GLU A 227 16.15 -8.93 -19.31
N PHE A 228 16.02 -7.92 -20.18
CA PHE A 228 15.11 -6.79 -19.94
C PHE A 228 13.66 -7.26 -19.80
N THR A 229 13.19 -8.13 -20.69
CA THR A 229 11.83 -8.67 -20.66
C THR A 229 11.54 -9.42 -19.37
N SER A 230 12.49 -10.26 -18.93
CA SER A 230 12.35 -11.04 -17.70
C SER A 230 12.28 -10.12 -16.48
N TRP A 231 13.18 -9.15 -16.38
CA TRP A 231 13.20 -8.17 -15.29
C TRP A 231 11.95 -7.28 -15.30
N PHE A 232 11.55 -6.79 -16.48
CA PHE A 232 10.40 -5.91 -16.64
C PHE A 232 9.11 -6.62 -16.21
N ASN A 233 8.88 -7.83 -16.72
CA ASN A 233 7.70 -8.63 -16.37
C ASN A 233 7.65 -8.94 -14.87
N GLU A 234 8.79 -9.27 -14.24
CA GLU A 234 8.84 -9.56 -12.81
C GLU A 234 8.32 -8.38 -11.96
N HIS A 235 8.74 -7.17 -12.30
CA HIS A 235 8.37 -5.95 -11.55
C HIS A 235 6.99 -5.44 -11.95
N GLN A 236 6.64 -5.49 -13.24
CA GLN A 236 5.35 -5.07 -13.77
C GLN A 236 4.19 -5.93 -13.22
N MET A 237 4.41 -7.24 -13.00
CA MET A 237 3.42 -8.12 -12.39
C MET A 237 3.08 -7.77 -10.94
N ARG A 238 3.89 -6.93 -10.27
CA ARG A 238 3.59 -6.44 -8.91
C ARG A 238 2.46 -5.42 -8.90
N PHE A 239 2.24 -4.73 -10.01
CA PHE A 239 1.17 -3.75 -10.19
C PHE A 239 -0.15 -4.38 -10.61
N GLY A 240 -1.23 -3.64 -10.40
CA GLY A 240 -2.57 -3.93 -10.88
C GLY A 240 -2.74 -3.67 -12.36
N PRO A 241 -3.90 -4.05 -12.92
CA PRO A 241 -4.15 -3.96 -14.35
C PRO A 241 -3.90 -2.57 -14.93
N ARG A 242 -4.25 -1.52 -14.19
CA ARG A 242 -4.09 -0.12 -14.64
C ARG A 242 -2.63 0.28 -14.83
N ASN A 243 -1.80 0.19 -13.79
CA ASN A 243 -0.39 0.58 -13.91
C ASN A 243 0.42 -0.44 -14.74
N ARG A 244 0.00 -1.71 -14.75
CA ARG A 244 0.56 -2.73 -15.65
C ARG A 244 0.39 -2.33 -17.12
N ALA A 245 -0.82 -1.94 -17.54
CA ALA A 245 -1.07 -1.49 -18.90
C ALA A 245 -0.27 -0.22 -19.25
N ARG A 246 -0.16 0.74 -18.32
CA ARG A 246 0.67 1.94 -18.51
C ARG A 246 2.14 1.60 -18.76
N LEU A 247 2.69 0.69 -17.96
CA LEU A 247 4.06 0.21 -18.12
C LEU A 247 4.26 -0.50 -19.46
N GLU A 248 3.34 -1.40 -19.83
CA GLU A 248 3.34 -2.09 -21.14
C GLU A 248 3.44 -1.11 -22.31
N LEU A 249 2.64 -0.04 -22.29
CA LEU A 249 2.67 1.01 -23.32
C LEU A 249 3.98 1.81 -23.36
N SER A 250 4.76 1.80 -22.27
CA SER A 250 6.04 2.48 -22.20
C SER A 250 7.22 1.62 -22.63
N ARG A 251 7.12 0.29 -22.55
CA ARG A 251 8.25 -0.68 -22.62
C ARG A 251 9.22 -0.49 -23.78
N ASP A 252 8.69 -0.20 -24.97
CA ASP A 252 9.49 -0.13 -26.21
C ASP A 252 9.89 1.29 -26.59
N LYS A 253 9.64 2.27 -25.70
CA LYS A 253 10.05 3.65 -25.95
C LYS A 253 11.57 3.77 -25.99
N ARG A 254 12.06 4.40 -27.06
CA ARG A 254 13.48 4.70 -27.28
C ARG A 254 13.87 5.98 -26.55
N GLY A 255 15.11 6.04 -26.08
CA GLY A 255 15.59 7.14 -25.25
C GLY A 255 15.00 7.15 -23.83
N TYR A 256 14.43 6.03 -23.39
CA TYR A 256 13.81 5.90 -22.06
C TYR A 256 14.66 5.00 -21.17
N PHE A 257 14.62 5.30 -19.86
CA PHE A 257 15.15 4.44 -18.83
C PHE A 257 14.02 3.75 -18.04
N TYR A 258 14.37 2.63 -17.42
CA TYR A 258 13.50 1.86 -16.53
C TYR A 258 14.34 1.45 -15.33
N GLY A 259 13.92 1.82 -14.14
CA GLY A 259 14.63 1.52 -12.90
C GLY A 259 13.71 0.98 -11.83
N PHE A 260 14.30 0.31 -10.84
CA PHE A 260 13.57 -0.13 -9.67
C PHE A 260 14.32 0.21 -8.39
N ALA A 261 13.59 0.71 -7.40
CA ALA A 261 14.07 0.95 -6.04
C ALA A 261 13.22 0.12 -5.07
N ASP A 262 13.86 -0.55 -4.12
CA ASP A 262 13.16 -1.36 -3.11
C ASP A 262 12.37 -0.51 -2.12
N ASP A 263 12.80 0.73 -1.91
CA ASP A 263 12.15 1.66 -0.99
C ASP A 263 12.28 3.09 -1.51
N SER A 264 11.16 3.79 -1.52
CA SER A 264 11.11 5.21 -1.79
C SER A 264 9.96 5.86 -1.00
N GLU A 265 9.85 7.17 -1.12
CA GLU A 265 8.72 7.89 -0.58
C GLU A 265 7.47 7.70 -1.45
N GLY A 266 6.40 7.22 -0.83
CA GLY A 266 5.06 7.17 -1.39
C GLY A 266 4.17 8.29 -0.84
N ILE A 267 2.96 8.44 -1.40
CA ILE A 267 1.96 9.40 -0.94
C ILE A 267 1.45 8.97 0.43
N ALA A 268 1.47 9.90 1.39
CA ALA A 268 0.96 9.68 2.74
C ALA A 268 -0.58 9.55 2.73
N SER A 269 -1.11 8.72 3.62
CA SER A 269 -2.56 8.56 3.81
C SER A 269 -2.89 8.57 5.31
N LEU A 270 -3.65 7.59 5.82
CA LEU A 270 -4.02 7.56 7.23
C LEU A 270 -2.81 7.27 8.13
N SER A 271 -2.50 8.19 9.04
CA SER A 271 -1.30 8.15 9.90
C SER A 271 -1.26 6.98 10.89
N SER A 272 -2.42 6.40 11.22
CA SER A 272 -2.50 5.21 12.07
C SER A 272 -2.11 3.92 11.35
N LEU A 273 -1.76 3.97 10.07
CA LEU A 273 -1.33 2.81 9.28
C LEU A 273 0.19 2.73 9.20
N LYS A 274 0.73 1.56 9.54
CA LYS A 274 2.13 1.22 9.34
C LYS A 274 2.31 0.65 7.94
N TRP A 275 2.77 1.49 7.03
CA TRP A 275 3.14 1.07 5.69
C TRP A 275 4.48 0.34 5.72
N LYS A 276 4.57 -0.79 5.02
CA LYS A 276 5.86 -1.40 4.69
C LYS A 276 6.57 -0.54 3.62
N LYS A 277 7.79 -0.95 3.24
CA LYS A 277 8.58 -0.33 2.15
C LYS A 277 7.72 -0.01 0.93
N ALA A 278 8.08 1.05 0.22
CA ALA A 278 7.42 1.44 -1.03
C ALA A 278 8.30 1.06 -2.24
N PRO A 279 8.27 -0.21 -2.69
CA PRO A 279 8.92 -0.58 -3.94
C PRO A 279 8.43 0.34 -5.06
N THR A 280 9.36 0.85 -5.84
CA THR A 280 9.09 1.92 -6.80
C THR A 280 9.69 1.58 -8.15
N PHE A 281 8.83 1.45 -9.14
CA PHE A 281 9.23 1.37 -10.53
C PHE A 281 9.31 2.77 -11.10
N ILE A 282 10.44 3.09 -11.73
CA ILE A 282 10.73 4.43 -12.23
C ILE A 282 10.97 4.35 -13.72
N THR A 283 10.36 5.25 -14.47
CA THR A 283 10.65 5.37 -15.91
C THR A 283 10.60 6.83 -16.34
N GLY A 284 11.23 7.15 -17.44
CA GLY A 284 11.23 8.49 -18.00
C GLY A 284 12.18 8.59 -19.17
N GLN A 285 12.13 9.73 -19.85
CA GLN A 285 13.09 10.03 -20.89
C GLN A 285 14.46 10.30 -20.24
N ILE A 286 15.52 9.74 -20.81
CA ILE A 286 16.88 10.02 -20.33
C ILE A 286 17.25 11.46 -20.69
N SER A 287 17.87 12.17 -19.75
CA SER A 287 18.36 13.53 -20.02
C SER A 287 19.66 13.45 -20.81
N ALA A 288 19.71 14.12 -21.96
CA ALA A 288 20.91 14.21 -22.77
C ALA A 288 22.04 14.94 -22.03
N ARG A 289 23.28 14.57 -22.35
CA ARG A 289 24.49 15.22 -21.83
C ARG A 289 24.46 16.71 -22.16
N GLY A 290 24.51 17.58 -21.14
CA GLY A 290 24.69 19.02 -21.34
C GLY A 290 23.43 19.89 -21.45
N ARG A 291 22.21 19.39 -21.19
CA ARG A 291 21.11 20.31 -20.86
C ARG A 291 21.25 20.82 -19.43
N SER A 292 22.13 21.79 -19.23
CA SER A 292 21.82 22.87 -18.29
C SER A 292 20.54 23.52 -18.82
N ASN A 293 19.47 23.54 -18.02
CA ASN A 293 18.31 24.34 -18.40
C ASN A 293 18.79 25.80 -18.59
N PRO A 294 18.28 26.52 -19.61
CA PRO A 294 18.38 27.98 -19.62
C PRO A 294 17.73 28.59 -18.38
#